data_AF-A0A528UJ98-F1
#
_entry.id   AF-A0A528UJ98-F1
#
_cell.length_a   1.000
_cell.length_b   1.000
_cell.length_c   1.000
_cell.angle_alpha   90.00
_cell.angle_beta   90.00
_cell.angle_gamma   90.00
#
_symmetry.space_group_name_H-M   'P 1'
#
loop_
_entity.id
_entity.type
_entity.pdbx_description
1 polymer ?
#
loop_
_entity_poly.entity_id
_entity_poly.type
_entity_poly.pdbx_seq_one_letter_code
_entity_poly.pdbx_strand_id
1 'polypeptide(L)'
;MTETMTEGPCPLGPYPLDHLVLPTASLDVARARLVSLGFVVAPTGVHPFGTENCCVFLEDGTYLEPLAVGNGQAVAKAIADRNVFVARDRAYRDRCGSEGFSALVLGTENADADHARYIEAGLSAGDMLGFSRAFTDSAGKSDTASFKLAFASGTGATDAFLFACERIKAPKVDRTALQIHPNGATGIIEVVAVSNEPPKQHRLISIATRSPATGQGSSTAFGLPNATLALLDPVAFESRFGIPAGAPSELRFAGIVFSVRFADTVAKLLAASSVKHEIRGDDIVVRPASGQGAAFIFREKA
;
A
#
# COMPACT_ATOMS: atom_id res chain seq x y z
N MET A 1 -38.77 23.23 -10.62
CA MET A 1 -37.46 23.24 -11.31
C MET A 1 -36.41 22.95 -10.25
N THR A 2 -36.00 21.69 -10.15
CA THR A 2 -34.93 21.24 -9.26
C THR A 2 -33.60 21.55 -9.93
N GLU A 3 -32.83 22.45 -9.34
CA GLU A 3 -31.45 22.75 -9.75
C GLU A 3 -30.61 21.49 -9.61
N THR A 4 -30.14 20.98 -10.75
CA THR A 4 -29.03 20.04 -10.84
C THR A 4 -27.77 20.75 -10.37
N MET A 5 -27.27 20.37 -9.19
CA MET A 5 -25.90 20.69 -8.78
C MET A 5 -24.95 19.98 -9.75
N THR A 6 -24.35 20.73 -10.67
CA THR A 6 -23.22 20.27 -11.47
C THR A 6 -22.01 20.11 -10.55
N GLU A 7 -21.59 18.88 -10.28
CA GLU A 7 -20.30 18.57 -9.68
C GLU A 7 -19.19 19.20 -10.55
N GLY A 8 -18.37 20.06 -9.94
CA GLY A 8 -17.20 20.62 -10.60
C GLY A 8 -16.18 19.52 -10.93
N PRO A 9 -15.31 19.72 -11.94
CA PRO A 9 -14.32 18.71 -12.31
C PRO A 9 -13.40 18.39 -11.11
N CYS A 10 -13.30 17.10 -10.78
CA CYS A 10 -12.33 16.56 -9.83
C CYS A 10 -10.93 17.08 -10.21
N PRO A 11 -10.13 17.63 -9.29
CA PRO A 11 -8.88 18.32 -9.62
C PRO A 11 -8.00 17.46 -10.53
N LEU A 12 -7.46 18.08 -11.59
CA LEU A 12 -6.66 17.46 -12.67
C LEU A 12 -5.22 17.14 -12.23
N GLY A 13 -5.05 16.52 -11.07
CA GLY A 13 -3.74 16.21 -10.49
C GLY A 13 -3.52 14.71 -10.23
N PRO A 14 -2.25 14.29 -10.08
CA PRO A 14 -1.92 12.96 -9.56
C PRO A 14 -2.55 12.70 -8.20
N TYR A 15 -2.96 11.46 -7.93
CA TYR A 15 -3.51 11.08 -6.62
C TYR A 15 -2.40 10.87 -5.58
N PRO A 16 -2.61 11.31 -4.31
CA PRO A 16 -1.72 10.97 -3.21
C PRO A 16 -1.72 9.47 -2.95
N LEU A 17 -0.59 8.96 -2.47
CA LEU A 17 -0.52 7.66 -1.84
C LEU A 17 -1.36 7.70 -0.56
N ASP A 18 -2.31 6.76 -0.40
CA ASP A 18 -3.09 6.59 0.83
C ASP A 18 -2.43 5.55 1.74
N HIS A 19 -2.28 4.31 1.25
CA HIS A 19 -1.64 3.22 2.01
C HIS A 19 -1.18 2.08 1.12
N LEU A 20 -0.48 1.13 1.75
CA LEU A 20 0.04 -0.09 1.13
C LEU A 20 -0.55 -1.32 1.80
N VAL A 21 -1.11 -2.24 1.01
CA VAL A 21 -1.71 -3.50 1.49
C VAL A 21 -0.65 -4.60 1.45
N LEU A 22 -0.36 -5.17 2.62
CA LEU A 22 0.69 -6.16 2.82
C LEU A 22 0.10 -7.47 3.34
N PRO A 23 -0.32 -8.41 2.46
CA PRO A 23 -0.77 -9.73 2.88
C PRO A 23 0.25 -10.39 3.81
N THR A 24 -0.23 -10.92 4.92
CA THR A 24 0.56 -11.73 5.86
C THR A 24 -0.23 -12.98 6.27
N ALA A 25 0.46 -14.05 6.63
CA ALA A 25 -0.14 -15.26 7.16
C ALA A 25 -0.63 -15.06 8.62
N SER A 26 -0.03 -14.13 9.36
CA SER A 26 -0.33 -13.89 10.77
C SER A 26 -0.07 -12.44 11.17
N LEU A 27 -1.07 -11.77 11.74
CA LEU A 27 -0.89 -10.44 12.30
C LEU A 27 0.08 -10.40 13.48
N ASP A 28 0.21 -11.49 14.24
CA ASP A 28 1.18 -11.57 15.34
C ASP A 28 2.62 -11.55 14.81
N VAL A 29 2.88 -12.29 13.73
CA VAL A 29 4.18 -12.29 13.05
C VAL A 29 4.46 -10.91 12.45
N ALA A 30 3.49 -10.31 11.75
CA ALA A 30 3.62 -8.96 11.21
C ALA A 30 3.89 -7.91 12.30
N ARG A 31 3.12 -7.95 13.39
CA ARG A 31 3.30 -7.05 14.52
C ARG A 31 4.67 -7.19 15.15
N ALA A 32 5.11 -8.41 15.46
CA ALA A 32 6.43 -8.66 16.03
C ALA A 32 7.54 -8.17 15.09
N ARG A 33 7.40 -8.44 13.78
CA ARG A 33 8.37 -7.98 12.78
C ARG A 33 8.43 -6.46 12.70
N LEU A 34 7.30 -5.78 12.58
CA LEU A 34 7.23 -4.32 12.47
C LEU A 34 7.72 -3.62 13.75
N VAL A 35 7.42 -4.16 14.92
CA VAL A 35 7.97 -3.67 16.20
C VAL A 35 9.50 -3.84 16.24
N SER A 36 10.05 -4.97 15.78
CA SER A 36 11.51 -5.16 15.68
C SER A 36 12.20 -4.21 14.70
N LEU A 37 11.45 -3.66 13.73
CA LEU A 37 11.89 -2.63 12.80
C LEU A 37 11.69 -1.21 13.37
N GLY A 38 11.20 -1.10 14.60
CA GLY A 38 11.01 0.16 15.32
C GLY A 38 9.75 0.93 14.94
N PHE A 39 8.73 0.26 14.39
CA PHE A 39 7.42 0.87 14.17
C PHE A 39 6.49 0.67 15.36
N VAL A 40 5.58 1.63 15.54
CA VAL A 40 4.43 1.49 16.44
C VAL A 40 3.27 0.91 15.63
N VAL A 41 2.72 -0.21 16.08
CA VAL A 41 1.68 -0.96 15.36
C VAL A 41 0.35 -0.79 16.09
N ALA A 42 -0.67 -0.31 15.38
CA ALA A 42 -2.01 -0.09 15.89
C ALA A 42 -2.69 -1.40 16.36
N PRO A 43 -3.71 -1.34 17.24
CA PRO A 43 -4.55 -2.49 17.57
C PRO A 43 -5.17 -3.14 16.32
N THR A 44 -5.61 -4.40 16.46
CA THR A 44 -6.23 -5.13 15.35
C THR A 44 -7.53 -4.46 14.91
N GLY A 45 -7.62 -4.15 13.62
CA GLY A 45 -8.86 -3.75 12.97
C GLY A 45 -9.51 -4.95 12.28
N VAL A 46 -10.83 -5.08 12.38
CA VAL A 46 -11.59 -6.15 11.72
C VAL A 46 -12.44 -5.57 10.61
N HIS A 47 -12.34 -6.15 9.42
CA HIS A 47 -13.20 -5.82 8.29
C HIS A 47 -14.50 -6.62 8.33
N PRO A 48 -15.63 -6.04 7.86
CA PRO A 48 -16.92 -6.72 7.85
C PRO A 48 -16.96 -7.96 6.94
N PHE A 49 -15.94 -8.14 6.09
CA PHE A 49 -15.79 -9.25 5.14
C PHE A 49 -14.72 -10.28 5.55
N GLY A 50 -14.31 -10.29 6.82
CA GLY A 50 -13.56 -11.41 7.41
C GLY A 50 -12.03 -11.31 7.35
N THR A 51 -11.46 -10.24 6.80
CA THR A 51 -10.03 -9.94 6.98
C THR A 51 -9.80 -9.05 8.19
N GLU A 52 -8.58 -9.02 8.68
CA GLU A 52 -8.13 -8.20 9.79
C GLU A 52 -6.78 -7.55 9.47
N ASN A 53 -6.49 -6.41 10.11
CA ASN A 53 -5.25 -5.67 9.90
C ASN A 53 -4.60 -5.18 11.19
N CYS A 54 -3.31 -4.85 11.12
CA CYS A 54 -2.59 -4.15 12.18
C CYS A 54 -1.77 -2.98 11.60
N CYS A 55 -2.42 -1.83 11.42
CA CYS A 55 -1.84 -0.71 10.68
C CYS A 55 -0.61 -0.08 11.35
N VAL A 56 0.29 0.48 10.53
CA VAL A 56 1.36 1.40 10.96
C VAL A 56 1.09 2.76 10.33
N PHE A 57 0.69 3.74 11.15
CA PHE A 57 0.35 5.08 10.67
C PHE A 57 1.56 6.01 10.71
N LEU A 58 1.76 6.80 9.66
CA LEU A 58 2.87 7.75 9.56
C LEU A 58 2.38 9.20 9.69
N GLU A 59 3.31 10.11 9.97
CA GLU A 59 3.05 11.54 10.20
C GLU A 59 2.51 12.23 8.92
N ASP A 60 2.98 11.80 7.75
CA ASP A 60 2.52 12.31 6.44
C ASP A 60 1.11 11.84 6.02
N GLY A 61 0.43 11.07 6.87
CA GLY A 61 -0.91 10.55 6.64
C GLY A 61 -0.96 9.21 5.88
N THR A 62 0.17 8.72 5.38
CA THR A 62 0.27 7.38 4.79
C THR A 62 0.29 6.29 5.86
N TYR A 63 -0.01 5.05 5.48
CA TYR A 63 0.13 3.92 6.40
C TYR A 63 0.43 2.60 5.69
N LEU A 64 0.93 1.65 6.46
CA LEU A 64 0.99 0.25 6.06
C LEU A 64 -0.23 -0.49 6.60
N GLU A 65 -0.78 -1.39 5.80
CA GLU A 65 -1.86 -2.30 6.17
C GLU A 65 -1.40 -3.76 6.02
N PRO A 66 -0.70 -4.31 7.03
CA PRO A 66 -0.58 -5.76 7.17
C PRO A 66 -1.98 -6.38 7.24
N LEU A 67 -2.26 -7.34 6.37
CA LEU A 67 -3.60 -7.89 6.17
C LEU A 67 -3.59 -9.42 6.30
N ALA A 68 -4.38 -9.97 7.23
CA ALA A 68 -4.59 -11.40 7.40
C ALA A 68 -6.07 -11.79 7.21
N VAL A 69 -6.31 -13.08 7.00
CA VAL A 69 -7.65 -13.66 6.99
C VAL A 69 -8.02 -14.06 8.42
N GLY A 70 -8.88 -13.28 9.08
CA GLY A 70 -9.34 -13.55 10.45
C GLY A 70 -10.53 -14.50 10.51
N ASN A 71 -11.39 -14.51 9.47
CA ASN A 71 -12.53 -15.42 9.34
C ASN A 71 -12.68 -15.91 7.90
N GLY A 72 -12.18 -17.12 7.64
CA GLY A 72 -12.21 -17.73 6.31
C GLY A 72 -13.61 -17.98 5.74
N GLN A 73 -14.61 -18.25 6.58
CA GLN A 73 -16.00 -18.43 6.13
C GLN A 73 -16.61 -17.10 5.67
N ALA A 74 -16.37 -16.02 6.44
CA ALA A 74 -16.81 -14.68 6.06
C ALA A 74 -16.12 -14.21 4.77
N VAL A 75 -14.83 -14.49 4.60
CA VAL A 75 -14.10 -14.22 3.34
C VAL A 75 -14.71 -15.02 2.18
N ALA A 76 -14.94 -16.32 2.34
CA ALA A 76 -15.53 -17.14 1.29
C ALA A 76 -16.93 -16.64 0.87
N LYS A 77 -17.76 -16.28 1.85
CA LYS A 77 -19.06 -15.65 1.61
C LYS A 77 -18.93 -14.32 0.89
N ALA A 78 -18.05 -13.43 1.35
CA ALA A 78 -17.84 -12.13 0.73
C ALA A 78 -17.39 -12.27 -0.73
N ILE A 79 -16.54 -13.25 -1.05
CA ILE A 79 -16.13 -13.52 -2.43
C ILE A 79 -17.30 -14.03 -3.27
N ALA A 80 -18.14 -14.93 -2.72
CA ALA A 80 -19.36 -15.37 -3.40
C ALA A 80 -20.34 -14.20 -3.65
N ASP A 81 -20.35 -13.22 -2.74
CA ASP A 81 -21.11 -11.96 -2.85
C ASP A 81 -20.37 -10.89 -3.69
N ARG A 82 -19.36 -11.29 -4.48
CA ARG A 82 -18.59 -10.45 -5.42
C ARG A 82 -17.74 -9.34 -4.78
N ASN A 83 -17.32 -9.49 -3.53
CA ASN A 83 -16.39 -8.56 -2.91
C ASN A 83 -15.00 -8.65 -3.58
N VAL A 84 -14.66 -7.62 -4.36
CA VAL A 84 -13.43 -7.57 -5.18
C VAL A 84 -12.16 -7.56 -4.34
N PHE A 85 -12.16 -6.88 -3.19
CA PHE A 85 -10.97 -6.77 -2.34
C PHE A 85 -10.50 -8.13 -1.85
N VAL A 86 -11.39 -8.92 -1.25
CA VAL A 86 -11.03 -10.27 -0.76
C VAL A 86 -10.86 -11.28 -1.90
N ALA A 87 -11.53 -11.09 -3.04
CA ALA A 87 -11.30 -11.94 -4.21
C ALA A 87 -9.88 -11.75 -4.77
N ARG A 88 -9.39 -10.50 -4.81
CA ARG A 88 -8.03 -10.15 -5.23
C ARG A 88 -6.99 -10.58 -4.20
N ASP A 89 -7.25 -10.40 -2.90
CA ASP A 89 -6.38 -10.92 -1.84
C ASP A 89 -6.23 -12.45 -1.95
N ARG A 90 -7.33 -13.19 -2.16
CA ARG A 90 -7.24 -14.65 -2.40
C ARG A 90 -6.42 -14.99 -3.64
N ALA A 91 -6.67 -14.31 -4.76
CA ALA A 91 -5.93 -14.56 -6.00
C ALA A 91 -4.42 -14.27 -5.85
N TYR A 92 -4.07 -13.21 -5.11
CA TYR A 92 -2.68 -12.92 -4.75
C TYR A 92 -2.08 -14.06 -3.92
N ARG A 93 -2.77 -14.49 -2.87
CA ARG A 93 -2.27 -15.56 -1.98
C ARG A 93 -2.10 -16.89 -2.67
N ASP A 94 -3.03 -17.25 -3.56
CA ASP A 94 -2.97 -18.49 -4.35
C ASP A 94 -1.75 -18.50 -5.30
N ARG A 95 -1.30 -17.32 -5.76
CA ARG A 95 -0.19 -17.17 -6.71
C ARG A 95 1.16 -16.91 -6.05
N CYS A 96 1.19 -16.00 -5.09
CA CYS A 96 2.41 -15.44 -4.51
C CYS A 96 2.70 -15.97 -3.11
N GLY A 97 1.74 -16.65 -2.49
CA GLY A 97 1.82 -17.09 -1.10
C GLY A 97 1.21 -16.09 -0.11
N SER A 98 1.26 -16.43 1.17
CA SER A 98 0.55 -15.69 2.22
C SER A 98 1.24 -14.43 2.72
N GLU A 99 2.46 -14.15 2.26
CA GLU A 99 3.27 -12.99 2.65
C GLU A 99 3.59 -12.15 1.42
N GLY A 100 3.44 -10.83 1.51
CA GLY A 100 3.87 -9.96 0.42
C GLY A 100 3.28 -8.56 0.43
N PHE A 101 3.18 -7.98 -0.76
CA PHE A 101 2.72 -6.61 -1.00
C PHE A 101 1.84 -6.63 -2.26
N SER A 102 0.52 -6.67 -2.04
CA SER A 102 -0.45 -6.93 -3.11
C SER A 102 -1.03 -5.67 -3.73
N ALA A 103 -1.12 -4.56 -2.98
CA ALA A 103 -1.76 -3.35 -3.52
C ALA A 103 -1.19 -2.03 -3.02
N LEU A 104 -1.09 -1.10 -3.97
CA LEU A 104 -0.86 0.32 -3.72
C LEU A 104 -2.20 1.06 -3.81
N VAL A 105 -2.50 1.86 -2.79
CA VAL A 105 -3.78 2.55 -2.66
C VAL A 105 -3.63 4.04 -2.83
N LEU A 106 -4.50 4.64 -3.62
CA LEU A 106 -4.50 6.05 -3.98
C LEU A 106 -5.66 6.77 -3.30
N GLY A 107 -5.42 7.92 -2.68
CA GLY A 107 -6.47 8.72 -2.07
C GLY A 107 -7.27 9.48 -3.13
N THR A 108 -8.59 9.39 -3.08
CA THR A 108 -9.49 10.10 -3.99
C THR A 108 -10.64 10.75 -3.24
N GLU A 109 -11.23 11.78 -3.84
CA GLU A 109 -12.47 12.42 -3.39
C GLU A 109 -13.69 11.91 -4.16
N ASN A 110 -13.51 11.10 -5.21
CA ASN A 110 -14.60 10.59 -6.04
C ASN A 110 -14.23 9.22 -6.66
N ALA A 111 -14.52 8.14 -5.94
CA ALA A 111 -14.24 6.80 -6.40
C ALA A 111 -15.10 6.39 -7.62
N ASP A 112 -16.29 6.98 -7.82
CA ASP A 112 -17.14 6.68 -8.99
C ASP A 112 -16.47 7.14 -10.28
N ALA A 113 -15.91 8.35 -10.28
CA ALA A 113 -15.17 8.90 -11.42
C ALA A 113 -13.92 8.05 -11.74
N ASP A 114 -13.24 7.55 -10.70
CA ASP A 114 -12.11 6.63 -10.88
C ASP A 114 -12.54 5.29 -11.48
N HIS A 115 -13.63 4.71 -10.99
CA HIS A 115 -14.17 3.48 -11.53
C HIS A 115 -14.58 3.62 -13.00
N ALA A 116 -15.30 4.68 -13.35
CA ALA A 116 -15.70 4.97 -14.73
C ALA A 116 -14.48 5.08 -15.65
N ARG A 117 -13.44 5.78 -15.21
CA ARG A 117 -12.18 5.94 -15.93
C ARG A 117 -11.42 4.62 -16.08
N TYR A 118 -11.44 3.75 -15.07
CA TYR A 118 -10.86 2.41 -15.18
C TYR A 118 -11.64 1.52 -16.15
N ILE A 119 -12.97 1.63 -16.20
CA ILE A 119 -13.81 0.93 -17.19
C ILE A 119 -13.49 1.42 -18.60
N GLU A 120 -13.50 2.73 -18.83
CA GLU A 120 -13.20 3.33 -20.14
C GLU A 120 -11.81 2.93 -20.65
N ALA A 121 -10.85 2.82 -19.73
CA ALA A 121 -9.51 2.34 -20.04
C ALA A 121 -9.42 0.82 -20.22
N GLY A 122 -10.45 0.03 -19.95
CA GLY A 122 -10.36 -1.44 -19.94
C GLY A 122 -9.41 -1.99 -18.87
N LEU A 123 -9.25 -1.25 -17.76
CA LEU A 123 -8.37 -1.59 -16.63
C LEU A 123 -9.13 -1.88 -15.33
N SER A 124 -10.46 -1.76 -15.34
CA SER A 124 -11.29 -2.06 -14.17
C SER A 124 -11.08 -3.50 -13.71
N ALA A 125 -10.78 -3.67 -12.43
CA ALA A 125 -10.45 -4.95 -11.83
C ALA A 125 -11.65 -5.65 -11.16
N GLY A 126 -12.86 -5.10 -11.31
CA GLY A 126 -14.11 -5.63 -10.77
C GLY A 126 -15.06 -4.50 -10.34
N ASP A 127 -16.19 -4.89 -9.76
CA ASP A 127 -17.18 -3.96 -9.19
C ASP A 127 -16.56 -3.07 -8.09
N MET A 128 -17.11 -1.87 -7.89
CA MET A 128 -16.76 -1.02 -6.76
C MET A 128 -17.11 -1.68 -5.42
N LEU A 129 -16.37 -1.36 -4.37
CA LEU A 129 -16.65 -1.83 -3.02
C LEU A 129 -16.92 -0.67 -2.06
N GLY A 130 -18.14 -0.60 -1.53
CA GLY A 130 -18.48 0.27 -0.40
C GLY A 130 -18.58 -0.53 0.89
N PHE A 131 -18.00 -0.04 1.99
CA PHE A 131 -18.14 -0.68 3.29
C PHE A 131 -17.99 0.31 4.45
N SER A 132 -18.52 -0.10 5.61
CA SER A 132 -18.36 0.61 6.86
C SER A 132 -17.82 -0.34 7.93
N ARG A 133 -17.03 0.20 8.86
CA ARG A 133 -16.56 -0.54 10.03
C ARG A 133 -16.66 0.31 11.28
N ALA A 134 -16.95 -0.36 12.40
CA ALA A 134 -16.86 0.27 13.70
C ALA A 134 -15.42 0.69 13.96
N PHE A 135 -15.29 1.85 14.58
CA PHE A 135 -14.03 2.43 15.01
C PHE A 135 -14.19 2.79 16.48
N THR A 136 -13.25 2.38 17.34
CA THR A 136 -13.23 2.77 18.76
C THR A 136 -11.98 3.60 19.03
N ASP A 137 -12.16 4.78 19.63
CA ASP A 137 -11.02 5.62 20.02
C ASP A 137 -10.38 5.17 21.34
N SER A 138 -9.29 5.84 21.73
CA SER A 138 -8.57 5.58 22.99
C SER A 138 -9.39 5.86 24.25
N ALA A 139 -10.50 6.61 24.14
CA ALA A 139 -11.45 6.86 25.22
C ALA A 139 -12.59 5.82 25.25
N GLY A 140 -12.59 4.83 24.36
CA GLY A 140 -13.62 3.80 24.26
C GLY A 140 -14.88 4.24 23.51
N LYS A 141 -14.89 5.42 22.88
CA LYS A 141 -16.03 5.90 22.10
C LYS A 141 -16.03 5.24 20.73
N SER A 142 -17.18 4.64 20.38
CA SER A 142 -17.40 4.06 19.05
C SER A 142 -17.95 5.08 18.06
N ASP A 143 -17.41 5.10 16.84
CA ASP A 143 -17.95 5.77 15.66
C ASP A 143 -17.87 4.81 14.45
N THR A 144 -18.34 5.25 13.29
CA THR A 144 -18.31 4.47 12.05
C THR A 144 -17.41 5.14 11.03
N ALA A 145 -16.45 4.39 10.52
CA ALA A 145 -15.68 4.77 9.34
C ALA A 145 -16.29 4.12 8.09
N SER A 146 -16.43 4.88 7.00
CA SER A 146 -17.04 4.43 5.75
C SER A 146 -16.13 4.75 4.57
N PHE A 147 -16.00 3.80 3.65
CA PHE A 147 -15.08 3.85 2.52
C PHE A 147 -15.76 3.41 1.24
N LYS A 148 -15.28 3.92 0.10
CA LYS A 148 -15.66 3.49 -1.25
C LYS A 148 -14.40 3.26 -2.08
N LEU A 149 -14.30 2.11 -2.74
CA LEU A 149 -13.11 1.66 -3.45
C LEU A 149 -13.40 1.42 -4.93
N ALA A 150 -12.45 1.82 -5.79
CA ALA A 150 -12.45 1.52 -7.23
C ALA A 150 -11.13 0.84 -7.61
N PHE A 151 -11.20 -0.32 -8.28
CA PHE A 151 -10.03 -1.19 -8.48
C PHE A 151 -9.50 -1.13 -9.93
N ALA A 152 -8.17 -1.12 -10.07
CA ALA A 152 -7.46 -1.15 -11.35
C ALA A 152 -6.38 -2.24 -11.36
N SER A 153 -6.29 -3.00 -12.45
CA SER A 153 -5.31 -4.09 -12.60
C SER A 153 -4.92 -4.26 -14.06
N GLY A 154 -3.70 -4.73 -14.30
CA GLY A 154 -3.26 -5.19 -15.62
C GLY A 154 -3.97 -6.49 -16.01
N THR A 155 -4.08 -6.74 -17.31
CA THR A 155 -4.54 -8.02 -17.86
C THR A 155 -3.50 -9.10 -17.56
N GLY A 156 -3.80 -10.05 -16.67
CA GLY A 156 -2.85 -11.10 -16.26
C GLY A 156 -2.09 -10.80 -14.96
N ALA A 157 -2.12 -9.56 -14.47
CA ALA A 157 -1.47 -9.17 -13.22
C ALA A 157 -2.25 -9.72 -12.02
N THR A 158 -1.75 -10.83 -11.46
CA THR A 158 -2.20 -11.41 -10.19
C THR A 158 -1.32 -11.02 -9.01
N ASP A 159 -0.12 -10.50 -9.28
CA ASP A 159 0.93 -10.23 -8.30
C ASP A 159 0.89 -8.80 -7.74
N ALA A 160 0.07 -7.92 -8.33
CA ALA A 160 -0.11 -6.54 -7.88
C ALA A 160 -1.39 -5.94 -8.47
N PHE A 161 -2.08 -5.11 -7.70
CA PHE A 161 -3.17 -4.26 -8.18
C PHE A 161 -3.11 -2.87 -7.54
N LEU A 162 -3.83 -1.92 -8.12
CA LEU A 162 -3.99 -0.57 -7.57
C LEU A 162 -5.47 -0.33 -7.29
N PHE A 163 -5.80 0.50 -6.32
CA PHE A 163 -7.16 0.98 -6.17
C PHE A 163 -7.22 2.39 -5.60
N ALA A 164 -8.25 3.12 -6.00
CA ALA A 164 -8.59 4.40 -5.41
C ALA A 164 -9.48 4.19 -4.18
N CYS A 165 -9.22 4.94 -3.11
CA CYS A 165 -9.94 4.88 -1.85
C CYS A 165 -10.51 6.25 -1.51
N GLU A 166 -11.84 6.33 -1.49
CA GLU A 166 -12.58 7.49 -1.01
C GLU A 166 -13.00 7.26 0.44
N ARG A 167 -12.61 8.18 1.32
CA ARG A 167 -12.97 8.14 2.75
C ARG A 167 -14.27 8.91 2.97
N ILE A 168 -15.41 8.29 2.67
CA ILE A 168 -16.76 8.88 2.82
C ILE A 168 -16.98 9.45 4.22
N LYS A 169 -16.60 8.69 5.24
CA LYS A 169 -16.61 9.14 6.63
C LYS A 169 -15.36 8.62 7.33
N ALA A 170 -14.48 9.52 7.71
CA ALA A 170 -13.34 9.21 8.56
C ALA A 170 -13.49 9.97 9.89
N PRO A 171 -13.72 9.26 11.02
CA PRO A 171 -13.73 9.89 12.33
C PRO A 171 -12.43 10.67 12.56
N LYS A 172 -12.54 11.86 13.17
CA LYS A 172 -11.37 12.63 13.61
C LYS A 172 -10.83 11.97 14.88
N VAL A 173 -9.73 11.25 14.73
CA VAL A 173 -9.10 10.48 15.81
C VAL A 173 -7.72 11.05 16.04
N ASP A 174 -7.37 11.27 17.30
CA ASP A 174 -5.99 11.49 17.67
C ASP A 174 -5.20 10.19 17.48
N ARG A 175 -4.34 10.18 16.45
CA ARG A 175 -3.41 9.07 16.15
C ARG A 175 -1.97 9.45 16.45
N THR A 176 -1.71 10.58 17.11
CA THR A 176 -0.36 11.11 17.29
C THR A 176 0.57 10.08 17.97
N ALA A 177 0.10 9.37 18.98
CA ALA A 177 0.89 8.31 19.62
C ALA A 177 1.22 7.12 18.70
N LEU A 178 0.38 6.83 17.71
CA LEU A 178 0.60 5.77 16.72
C LEU A 178 1.53 6.20 15.58
N GLN A 179 1.83 7.51 15.45
CA GLN A 179 2.65 8.09 14.39
C GLN A 179 4.10 8.37 14.82
N ILE A 180 4.40 8.28 16.12
CA ILE A 180 5.74 8.52 16.66
C ILE A 180 6.46 7.18 16.78
N HIS A 181 7.37 6.91 15.85
CA HIS A 181 8.07 5.64 15.77
C HIS A 181 9.48 5.68 16.38
N PRO A 182 9.90 4.67 17.16
CA PRO A 182 11.28 4.52 17.62
C PRO A 182 12.35 4.56 16.51
N ASN A 183 12.05 4.08 15.31
CA ASN A 183 12.95 4.18 14.16
C ASN A 183 12.98 5.58 13.52
N GLY A 184 12.14 6.51 13.98
CA GLY A 184 12.07 7.88 13.47
C GLY A 184 11.46 8.02 12.07
N ALA A 185 10.76 6.99 11.56
CA ALA A 185 10.05 7.08 10.29
C ALA A 185 8.91 8.11 10.34
N THR A 186 8.82 8.95 9.32
CA THR A 186 7.83 10.03 9.23
C THR A 186 6.86 9.90 8.06
N GLY A 187 7.19 9.06 7.06
CA GLY A 187 6.39 8.97 5.85
C GLY A 187 6.97 8.05 4.79
N ILE A 188 6.17 7.70 3.79
CA ILE A 188 6.60 6.91 2.63
C ILE A 188 6.93 7.88 1.50
N ILE A 189 8.20 7.90 1.08
CA ILE A 189 8.66 8.81 0.02
C ILE A 189 8.76 8.13 -1.35
N GLU A 190 8.89 6.80 -1.37
CA GLU A 190 8.98 6.05 -2.60
C GLU A 190 8.45 4.63 -2.42
N VAL A 191 7.67 4.16 -3.39
CA VAL A 191 7.28 2.76 -3.54
C VAL A 191 7.98 2.22 -4.77
N VAL A 192 8.62 1.06 -4.65
CA VAL A 192 9.35 0.42 -5.74
C VAL A 192 8.58 -0.78 -6.25
N ALA A 193 8.21 -0.71 -7.53
CA ALA A 193 7.68 -1.82 -8.30
C ALA A 193 8.74 -2.39 -9.24
N VAL A 194 8.63 -3.69 -9.52
CA VAL A 194 9.48 -4.43 -10.45
C VAL A 194 8.61 -5.03 -11.54
N SER A 195 9.07 -4.94 -12.79
CA SER A 195 8.43 -5.58 -13.96
C SER A 195 9.49 -6.09 -14.93
N ASN A 196 9.28 -7.26 -15.51
CA ASN A 196 10.11 -7.73 -16.62
C ASN A 196 9.91 -6.92 -17.91
N GLU A 197 8.80 -6.18 -18.02
CA GLU A 197 8.49 -5.33 -19.17
C GLU A 197 7.92 -3.98 -18.70
N PRO A 198 8.74 -3.10 -18.08
CA PRO A 198 8.26 -1.85 -17.50
C PRO A 198 7.36 -1.01 -18.42
N PRO A 199 7.68 -0.83 -19.73
CA PRO A 199 6.83 -0.06 -20.64
C PRO A 199 5.39 -0.59 -20.77
N LYS A 200 5.15 -1.90 -20.61
CA LYS A 200 3.79 -2.47 -20.66
C LYS A 200 2.94 -2.06 -19.46
N GLN A 201 3.56 -1.72 -18.33
CA GLN A 201 2.85 -1.33 -17.12
C GLN A 201 2.55 0.17 -17.05
N HIS A 202 3.18 0.99 -17.92
CA HIS A 202 3.03 2.44 -17.90
C HIS A 202 1.58 2.87 -18.04
N ARG A 203 0.80 2.23 -18.92
CA ARG A 203 -0.61 2.59 -19.11
C ARG A 203 -1.43 2.36 -17.86
N LEU A 204 -1.28 1.21 -17.21
CA LEU A 204 -1.98 0.89 -15.96
C LEU A 204 -1.65 1.92 -14.88
N ILE A 205 -0.35 2.14 -14.63
CA ILE A 205 0.12 2.99 -13.55
C ILE A 205 -0.23 4.45 -13.84
N SER A 206 -0.05 4.93 -15.07
CA SER A 206 -0.35 6.33 -15.40
C SER A 206 -1.82 6.66 -15.25
N ILE A 207 -2.68 5.73 -15.69
CA ILE A 207 -4.12 5.88 -15.53
C ILE A 207 -4.43 5.81 -14.03
N ALA A 208 -4.07 4.75 -13.32
CA ALA A 208 -4.36 4.61 -11.89
C ALA A 208 -3.97 5.86 -11.08
N THR A 209 -2.72 6.31 -11.21
CA THR A 209 -2.12 7.41 -10.44
C THR A 209 -2.46 8.82 -10.95
N ARG A 210 -2.99 8.95 -12.18
CA ARG A 210 -3.13 10.23 -12.90
C ARG A 210 -1.79 10.97 -13.07
N SER A 211 -0.71 10.22 -13.17
CA SER A 211 0.65 10.74 -13.31
C SER A 211 1.32 10.17 -14.56
N PRO A 212 1.92 10.97 -15.45
CA PRO A 212 2.65 10.42 -16.59
C PRO A 212 3.94 9.73 -16.13
N ALA A 213 4.35 8.69 -16.86
CA ALA A 213 5.68 8.11 -16.69
C ALA A 213 6.75 9.15 -17.06
N THR A 214 7.75 9.27 -16.18
CA THR A 214 8.98 10.03 -16.42
C THR A 214 10.18 9.10 -16.40
N GLY A 215 11.29 9.48 -17.05
CA GLY A 215 12.43 8.58 -17.28
C GLY A 215 12.25 7.68 -18.50
N GLN A 216 13.24 6.83 -18.78
CA GLN A 216 13.26 5.91 -19.92
C GLN A 216 14.04 4.62 -19.59
N GLY A 217 13.79 3.56 -20.36
CA GLY A 217 14.55 2.31 -20.27
C GLY A 217 14.20 1.47 -19.04
N SER A 218 15.21 1.13 -18.25
CA SER A 218 15.14 0.20 -17.11
C SER A 218 14.56 0.81 -15.82
N SER A 219 14.28 2.12 -15.83
CA SER A 219 13.75 2.85 -14.68
C SER A 219 12.80 3.94 -15.14
N THR A 220 11.54 3.85 -14.73
CA THR A 220 10.55 4.91 -14.87
C THR A 220 9.96 5.30 -13.52
N ALA A 221 9.44 6.51 -13.43
CA ALA A 221 8.87 7.04 -12.19
C ALA A 221 7.56 7.79 -12.45
N PHE A 222 6.64 7.66 -11.50
CA PHE A 222 5.33 8.30 -11.48
C PHE A 222 5.26 9.16 -10.22
N GLY A 223 5.16 10.48 -10.40
CA GLY A 223 5.08 11.42 -9.29
C GLY A 223 3.71 11.42 -8.66
N LEU A 224 3.64 11.16 -7.36
CA LEU A 224 2.45 11.36 -6.52
C LEU A 224 2.67 12.63 -5.67
N PRO A 225 1.62 13.29 -5.17
CA PRO A 225 1.76 14.48 -4.32
C PRO A 225 2.65 14.31 -3.08
N ASN A 226 2.71 13.10 -2.51
CA ASN A 226 3.44 12.79 -1.28
C ASN A 226 4.52 11.70 -1.43
N ALA A 227 4.64 11.05 -2.60
CA ALA A 227 5.58 9.96 -2.83
C ALA A 227 5.93 9.80 -4.32
N THR A 228 6.88 8.94 -4.64
CA THR A 228 7.15 8.50 -6.02
C THR A 228 6.87 7.00 -6.15
N LEU A 229 6.18 6.58 -7.21
CA LEU A 229 6.16 5.17 -7.59
C LEU A 229 7.25 4.95 -8.64
N ALA A 230 8.33 4.26 -8.27
CA ALA A 230 9.39 3.85 -9.17
C ALA A 230 9.06 2.48 -9.76
N LEU A 231 9.24 2.32 -11.07
CA LEU A 231 9.10 1.07 -11.78
C LEU A 231 10.45 0.70 -12.39
N LEU A 232 11.02 -0.39 -11.89
CA LEU A 232 12.33 -0.88 -12.28
C LEU A 232 12.21 -2.21 -13.03
N ASP A 233 13.17 -2.47 -13.92
CA ASP A 233 13.43 -3.85 -14.34
C ASP A 233 14.17 -4.63 -13.23
N PRO A 234 14.26 -5.97 -13.32
CA PRO A 234 14.94 -6.79 -12.32
C PRO A 234 16.41 -6.40 -12.08
N VAL A 235 17.14 -6.03 -13.12
CA VAL A 235 18.57 -5.70 -13.03
C VAL A 235 18.78 -4.37 -12.31
N ALA A 236 17.95 -3.38 -12.61
CA ALA A 236 17.95 -2.08 -11.95
C ALA A 236 17.58 -2.21 -10.46
N PHE A 237 16.59 -3.05 -10.12
CA PHE A 237 16.21 -3.32 -8.73
C PHE A 237 17.36 -3.97 -7.95
N GLU A 238 17.96 -5.03 -8.50
CA GLU A 238 19.07 -5.77 -7.88
C GLU A 238 20.30 -4.88 -7.69
N SER A 239 20.64 -4.09 -8.70
CA SER A 239 21.77 -3.15 -8.64
C SER A 239 21.57 -2.10 -7.55
N ARG A 240 20.35 -1.56 -7.45
CA ARG A 240 20.01 -0.51 -6.48
C ARG A 240 20.03 -1.04 -5.05
N PHE A 241 19.32 -2.14 -4.77
CA PHE A 241 19.07 -2.59 -3.40
C PHE A 241 19.92 -3.79 -2.94
N GLY A 242 20.63 -4.47 -3.84
CA GLY A 242 21.37 -5.70 -3.49
C GLY A 242 20.46 -6.87 -3.11
N ILE A 243 19.18 -6.81 -3.49
CA ILE A 243 18.16 -7.82 -3.20
C ILE A 243 17.73 -8.46 -4.52
N PRO A 244 17.69 -9.79 -4.64
CA PRO A 244 17.16 -10.47 -5.82
C PRO A 244 15.75 -10.00 -6.15
N ALA A 245 15.48 -9.74 -7.43
CA ALA A 245 14.15 -9.30 -7.90
C ALA A 245 13.06 -10.38 -7.74
N GLY A 246 13.47 -11.63 -7.54
CA GLY A 246 12.59 -12.79 -7.40
C GLY A 246 12.17 -13.38 -8.75
N ALA A 247 11.12 -14.20 -8.73
CA ALA A 247 10.58 -14.79 -9.96
C ALA A 247 10.05 -13.72 -10.93
N PRO A 248 10.08 -13.96 -12.25
CA PRO A 248 9.51 -13.03 -13.23
C PRO A 248 8.06 -12.65 -12.90
N SER A 249 7.71 -11.38 -13.13
CA SER A 249 6.39 -10.83 -12.89
C SER A 249 6.08 -9.71 -13.88
N GLU A 250 4.81 -9.62 -14.28
CA GLU A 250 4.33 -8.48 -15.07
C GLU A 250 4.40 -7.19 -14.24
N LEU A 251 4.07 -7.27 -12.95
CA LEU A 251 4.16 -6.17 -12.00
C LEU A 251 4.16 -6.74 -10.58
N ARG A 252 5.17 -6.40 -9.79
CA ARG A 252 5.27 -6.73 -8.36
C ARG A 252 5.69 -5.49 -7.59
N PHE A 253 5.05 -5.20 -6.46
CA PHE A 253 5.61 -4.25 -5.51
C PHE A 253 6.68 -4.94 -4.64
N ALA A 254 7.88 -4.37 -4.58
CA ALA A 254 9.07 -5.03 -4.04
C ALA A 254 9.78 -4.24 -2.93
N GLY A 255 9.60 -2.92 -2.87
CA GLY A 255 10.28 -2.08 -1.90
C GLY A 255 9.44 -0.89 -1.44
N ILE A 256 9.67 -0.46 -0.20
CA ILE A 256 9.06 0.71 0.42
C ILE A 256 10.18 1.54 1.02
N VAL A 257 10.30 2.79 0.59
CA VAL A 257 11.29 3.73 1.10
C VAL A 257 10.61 4.70 2.06
N PHE A 258 11.03 4.62 3.32
CA PHE A 258 10.59 5.49 4.39
C PHE A 258 11.55 6.66 4.53
N SER A 259 10.98 7.86 4.66
CA SER A 259 11.71 8.99 5.23
C SER A 259 11.88 8.81 6.72
N VAL A 260 13.11 9.00 7.21
CA VAL A 260 13.43 8.99 8.64
C VAL A 260 14.08 10.29 9.07
N ARG A 261 13.97 10.62 10.36
CA ARG A 261 14.59 11.81 10.94
C ARG A 261 16.11 11.71 11.01
N PHE A 262 16.64 10.52 11.36
CA PHE A 262 18.08 10.29 11.54
C PHE A 262 18.44 8.85 11.16
N ALA A 263 19.31 8.64 10.17
CA ALA A 263 19.74 7.30 9.75
C ALA A 263 20.46 6.56 10.90
N ASP A 264 21.26 7.27 11.70
CA ASP A 264 21.95 6.71 12.87
C ASP A 264 20.99 6.10 13.90
N THR A 265 19.79 6.67 14.06
CA THR A 265 18.77 6.13 14.98
C THR A 265 18.25 4.79 14.48
N VAL A 266 17.97 4.70 13.17
CA VAL A 266 17.55 3.46 12.52
C VAL A 266 18.64 2.39 12.65
N ALA A 267 19.88 2.71 12.29
CA ALA A 267 20.99 1.74 12.31
C ALA A 267 21.22 1.16 13.72
N LYS A 268 21.23 2.02 14.76
CA LYS A 268 21.35 1.58 16.16
C LYS A 268 20.18 0.70 16.58
N LEU A 269 18.95 1.06 16.23
CA LEU A 269 17.76 0.29 16.55
C LEU A 269 17.79 -1.10 15.90
N LEU A 270 18.11 -1.16 14.60
CA LEU A 270 18.16 -2.42 13.86
C LEU A 270 19.26 -3.34 14.41
N ALA A 271 20.44 -2.78 14.74
CA ALA A 271 21.52 -3.53 15.38
C ALA A 271 21.11 -4.07 16.76
N ALA A 272 20.50 -3.25 17.61
CA ALA A 272 20.00 -3.67 18.92
C ALA A 272 18.92 -4.75 18.82
N SER A 273 18.10 -4.72 17.77
CA SER A 273 17.05 -5.70 17.49
C SER A 273 17.54 -6.92 16.70
N SER A 274 18.85 -7.05 16.44
CA SER A 274 19.46 -8.11 15.64
C SER A 274 18.85 -8.26 14.23
N VAL A 275 18.35 -7.16 13.65
CA VAL A 275 17.83 -7.13 12.29
C VAL A 275 18.97 -6.93 11.31
N LYS A 276 19.17 -7.92 10.44
CA LYS A 276 20.13 -7.82 9.32
C LYS A 276 19.73 -6.68 8.39
N HIS A 277 20.67 -5.79 8.12
CA HIS A 277 20.52 -4.66 7.23
C HIS A 277 21.84 -4.39 6.49
N GLU A 278 21.73 -3.71 5.35
CA GLU A 278 22.88 -3.28 4.54
C GLU A 278 22.79 -1.77 4.31
N ILE A 279 23.93 -1.08 4.36
CA ILE A 279 24.02 0.34 3.99
C ILE A 279 24.43 0.41 2.52
N ARG A 280 23.65 1.13 1.70
CA ARG A 280 23.90 1.31 0.26
C ARG A 280 23.71 2.78 -0.11
N GLY A 281 24.81 3.51 -0.21
CA GLY A 281 24.75 4.97 -0.30
C GLY A 281 24.09 5.54 0.96
N ASP A 282 23.07 6.37 0.79
CA ASP A 282 22.31 6.98 1.88
C ASP A 282 21.14 6.11 2.39
N ASP A 283 20.97 4.91 1.83
CA ASP A 283 19.88 4.00 2.16
C ASP A 283 20.32 2.91 3.16
N ILE A 284 19.52 2.71 4.21
CA ILE A 284 19.58 1.51 5.06
C ILE A 284 18.54 0.51 4.53
N VAL A 285 19.00 -0.60 3.97
CA VAL A 285 18.18 -1.60 3.28
C VAL A 285 17.96 -2.82 4.18
N VAL A 286 16.70 -3.14 4.46
CA VAL A 286 16.26 -4.35 5.16
C VAL A 286 15.54 -5.27 4.18
N ARG A 287 16.05 -6.49 4.03
CA ARG A 287 15.47 -7.50 3.15
C ARG A 287 14.06 -7.91 3.60
N PRO A 288 13.18 -8.35 2.69
CA PRO A 288 11.89 -8.92 3.05
C PRO A 288 12.05 -10.08 4.05
N ALA A 289 11.11 -10.17 4.99
CA ALA A 289 10.97 -11.27 5.94
C ALA A 289 9.47 -11.50 6.22
N SER A 290 9.12 -12.62 6.84
CA SER A 290 7.74 -12.90 7.26
C SER A 290 7.19 -11.75 8.11
N GLY A 291 5.98 -11.29 7.79
CA GLY A 291 5.34 -10.16 8.46
C GLY A 291 5.76 -8.78 7.97
N GLN A 292 6.66 -8.68 6.99
CA GLN A 292 7.14 -7.41 6.43
C GLN A 292 6.58 -7.11 5.04
N GLY A 293 6.31 -8.15 4.24
CA GLY A 293 5.73 -8.05 2.90
C GLY A 293 6.68 -7.60 1.78
N ALA A 294 7.59 -6.65 2.04
CA ALA A 294 8.49 -6.08 1.02
C ALA A 294 9.87 -5.73 1.60
N ALA A 295 10.80 -5.28 0.76
CA ALA A 295 12.03 -4.67 1.25
C ALA A 295 11.71 -3.32 1.90
N PHE A 296 12.27 -3.06 3.08
CA PHE A 296 12.09 -1.78 3.78
C PHE A 296 13.40 -1.01 3.70
N ILE A 297 13.33 0.20 3.16
CA ILE A 297 14.47 1.08 2.96
C ILE A 297 14.25 2.33 3.80
N PHE A 298 15.23 2.71 4.61
CA PHE A 298 15.17 3.94 5.40
C PHE A 298 16.15 4.96 4.83
N ARG A 299 15.64 6.15 4.51
CA ARG A 299 16.42 7.26 3.96
C ARG A 299 16.22 8.49 4.83
N GLU A 300 17.31 9.08 5.29
CA GLU A 300 17.27 10.31 6.06
C GLU A 300 16.83 11.48 5.16
N LYS A 301 15.90 12.31 5.66
CA LYS A 301 15.57 13.55 4.95
C LYS A 301 16.77 14.49 5.06
N ALA A 302 17.27 14.91 3.90
CA ALA A 302 18.28 15.97 3.80
C ALA A 302 17.76 17.30 4.37
#